data_AF-A0A966DYS4-F1
#
_entry.id   AF-A0A966DYS4-F1
#
_cell.length_a   1.000
_cell.length_b   1.000
_cell.length_c   1.000
_cell.angle_alpha   90.00
_cell.angle_beta   90.00
_cell.angle_gamma   90.00
#
_symmetry.space_group_name_H-M   'P 1'
#
loop_
_entity.id
_entity.type
_entity.pdbx_description
1 polymer ?
#
loop_
_entity_poly.entity_id
_entity_poly.type
_entity_poly.pdbx_seq_one_letter_code
_entity_poly.pdbx_strand_id
1 'polypeptide(L)' 'VASDIEIFRDCSIQAAAKAEKAGVVTEAHIWKGVPHCFPVMFTGMLPEARIAMNDMVDFIQRNLHSTPTAFVSQSA' A
#
# COMPACT_ATOMS: atom_id res chain seq x y z
N VAL A 1 -2.26 1.51 -1.61
CA VAL A 1 -3.28 1.67 -2.70
C VAL A 1 -3.94 3.03 -2.54
N ALA A 2 -4.07 3.80 -3.62
CA ALA A 2 -4.77 5.09 -3.67
C ALA A 2 -5.39 5.28 -5.06
N SER A 3 -6.33 6.21 -5.19
CA SER A 3 -6.94 6.59 -6.47
C SER A 3 -6.27 7.82 -7.09
N ASP A 4 -6.28 7.95 -8.42
CA ASP A 4 -5.82 9.16 -9.11
C ASP A 4 -6.79 10.34 -9.01
N ILE A 5 -8.08 10.05 -8.80
CA ILE A 5 -9.18 11.04 -8.70
C ILE A 5 -9.55 11.37 -7.24
N GLU A 6 -8.88 10.80 -6.23
CA GLU A 6 -9.17 11.13 -4.83
C GLU A 6 -8.31 12.30 -4.31
N ILE A 7 -8.86 13.06 -3.37
CA ILE A 7 -8.18 14.21 -2.76
C ILE A 7 -6.91 13.81 -1.98
N PHE A 8 -6.82 12.56 -1.52
CA PHE A 8 -5.70 12.04 -0.74
C PHE A 8 -4.56 11.46 -1.59
N ARG A 9 -4.65 11.50 -2.92
CA ARG A 9 -3.66 10.93 -3.84
C ARG A 9 -2.23 11.37 -3.50
N ASP A 10 -2.02 12.67 -3.38
CA ASP A 10 -0.69 13.23 -3.17
C ASP A 10 -0.15 12.93 -1.75
N CYS A 11 -1.03 12.75 -0.76
CA CYS A 11 -0.64 12.29 0.57
C CYS A 11 -0.09 10.86 0.51
N SER A 12 -0.77 9.96 -0.21
CA SER A 12 -0.32 8.58 -0.41
C SER A 12 1.02 8.50 -1.15
N ILE A 13 1.20 9.30 -2.21
CA ILE A 13 2.48 9.39 -2.95
C ILE A 13 3.61 9.86 -2.04
N GLN A 14 3.40 10.93 -1.27
CA GLN A 14 4.42 11.47 -0.37
C GLN A 14 4.75 10.51 0.77
N ALA A 15 3.76 9.79 1.32
CA ALA A 15 3.98 8.81 2.37
C ALA A 15 4.82 7.64 1.85
N ALA A 16 4.50 7.11 0.67
CA ALA A 16 5.25 6.03 0.05
C ALA A 16 6.70 6.44 -0.24
N ALA A 17 6.92 7.61 -0.84
CA ALA A 17 8.27 8.11 -1.13
C ALA A 17 9.11 8.31 0.14
N LYS A 18 8.50 8.76 1.24
CA LYS A 18 9.19 8.90 2.54
C LYS A 18 9.54 7.54 3.15
N ALA A 19 8.65 6.56 3.07
CA ALA A 19 8.89 5.21 3.58
C ALA A 19 10.01 4.51 2.81
N GLU A 20 9.98 4.58 1.47
CA GLU A 20 11.03 4.04 0.60
C GLU A 20 12.39 4.69 0.90
N LYS A 21 12.43 6.02 1.02
CA LYS A 21 13.67 6.75 1.39
C LYS A 21 14.23 6.34 2.76
N ALA A 22 13.38 5.87 3.68
CA ALA A 22 13.79 5.38 4.99
C ALA A 22 14.22 3.90 4.98
N GLY A 23 14.25 3.24 3.81
CA GLY A 23 14.58 1.83 3.68
C GLY A 23 13.46 0.87 4.08
N VAL A 24 12.22 1.36 4.20
CA VAL A 24 11.05 0.51 4.48
C VAL A 24 10.60 -0.14 3.17
N VAL A 25 10.40 -1.47 3.18
CA VAL A 25 9.80 -2.21 2.07
C VAL A 25 8.41 -1.62 1.77
N THR A 26 8.25 -1.00 0.60
CA THR A 26 7.09 -0.18 0.27
C THR A 26 6.59 -0.50 -1.13
N GLU A 27 5.28 -0.71 -1.28
CA GLU A 27 4.60 -0.81 -2.57
C GLU A 27 3.40 0.13 -2.60
N ALA A 28 3.35 1.02 -3.60
CA ALA A 28 2.31 2.03 -3.74
C ALA A 28 1.67 1.97 -5.13
N HIS A 29 0.39 1.58 -5.18
CA HIS A 29 -0.38 1.50 -6.41
C HIS A 29 -1.36 2.67 -6.49
N ILE A 30 -1.24 3.51 -7.53
CA ILE A 30 -2.20 4.57 -7.88
C ILE A 30 -3.13 4.05 -8.97
N TRP A 31 -4.42 3.94 -8.66
CA TRP A 31 -5.44 3.35 -9.50
C TRP A 31 -6.25 4.41 -10.24
N LYS A 32 -6.51 4.17 -11.52
CA LYS A 32 -7.17 5.14 -12.39
C LYS A 32 -8.69 5.06 -12.30
N GLY A 33 -9.35 6.18 -12.06
CA GLY A 33 -10.80 6.36 -12.21
C GLY A 33 -11.65 5.62 -11.17
N VAL A 34 -11.06 5.15 -10.08
CA VAL A 34 -11.77 4.45 -9.00
C VAL A 34 -12.07 5.39 -7.84
N PRO A 35 -13.16 5.21 -7.09
CA PRO A 35 -13.47 6.08 -5.96
C PRO A 35 -12.51 5.88 -4.79
N HIS A 36 -12.52 6.81 -3.84
CA HIS A 36 -11.84 6.65 -2.56
C HIS A 36 -12.33 5.38 -1.85
N CYS A 37 -11.40 4.65 -1.21
CA CYS A 37 -11.69 3.39 -0.55
C CYS A 37 -12.35 2.34 -1.46
N PHE A 38 -12.11 2.36 -2.78
CA PHE A 38 -12.66 1.34 -3.67
C PHE A 38 -12.40 -0.13 -3.28
N PRO A 39 -11.30 -0.53 -2.59
CA PRO A 39 -11.10 -1.93 -2.23
C PRO A 39 -12.13 -2.49 -1.24
N VAL A 40 -12.81 -1.64 -0.46
CA VAL A 40 -13.88 -2.08 0.47
C VAL A 40 -15.24 -2.17 -0.21
N MET A 41 -15.36 -1.73 -1.46
CA MET A 41 -16.61 -1.79 -2.19
C MET A 41 -16.96 -3.24 -2.56
N PHE A 42 -18.24 -3.47 -2.82
CA PHE A 42 -18.72 -4.81 -3.15
C PHE A 42 -18.03 -5.36 -4.40
N THR A 43 -17.24 -6.41 -4.21
CA THR A 43 -16.41 -7.02 -5.27
C THR A 43 -17.19 -7.59 -6.45
N GLY A 44 -18.51 -7.78 -6.33
CA GLY A 44 -19.37 -8.18 -7.45
C GLY A 44 -19.78 -7.01 -8.36
N MET A 45 -19.56 -5.77 -7.94
CA MET A 45 -19.84 -4.55 -8.73
C MET A 45 -18.57 -3.88 -9.25
N LEU A 46 -17.45 -4.01 -8.54
CA LEU A 46 -16.18 -3.39 -8.91
C LEU A 46 -15.06 -4.44 -8.90
N PRO A 47 -14.70 -5.01 -10.06
CA PRO A 47 -13.63 -6.00 -10.17
C PRO A 47 -12.29 -5.52 -9.60
N GLU A 48 -11.98 -4.24 -9.77
CA GLU A 48 -10.78 -3.57 -9.27
C GLU A 48 -10.65 -3.73 -7.76
N ALA A 49 -11.76 -3.70 -7.01
CA ALA A 49 -11.75 -3.88 -5.57
C ALA A 49 -11.14 -5.23 -5.18
N ARG A 50 -11.49 -6.30 -5.91
CA ARG A 50 -10.93 -7.64 -5.69
C ARG A 50 -9.45 -7.69 -6.04
N ILE A 51 -9.04 -7.06 -7.13
CA ILE A 51 -7.64 -7.05 -7.57
C ILE A 51 -6.78 -6.33 -6.52
N ALA A 52 -7.18 -5.12 -6.11
CA ALA A 52 -6.45 -4.36 -5.09
C ALA A 52 -6.38 -5.10 -3.74
N MET A 53 -7.43 -5.82 -3.34
CA MET A 53 -7.42 -6.65 -2.14
C MET A 53 -6.43 -7.81 -2.26
N ASN A 54 -6.39 -8.49 -3.40
CA ASN A 54 -5.45 -9.58 -3.64
C ASN A 54 -3.99 -9.08 -3.63
N ASP A 55 -3.70 -7.95 -4.27
CA ASP A 55 -2.36 -7.32 -4.24
C ASP A 55 -1.90 -7.05 -2.80
N MET A 56 -2.80 -6.55 -1.94
CA MET A 56 -2.50 -6.30 -0.53
C MET A 56 -2.25 -7.60 0.25
N VAL A 57 -3.04 -8.64 0.00
CA VAL A 57 -2.83 -9.97 0.61
C VAL A 57 -1.48 -10.55 0.18
N ASP A 58 -1.13 -10.46 -1.09
CA ASP A 58 0.15 -10.96 -1.62
C ASP A 58 1.34 -10.20 -1.03
N PHE A 59 1.24 -8.87 -0.88
CA PHE A 59 2.26 -8.08 -0.18
C PHE A 59 2.42 -8.50 1.27
N ILE A 60 1.31 -8.68 2.00
CA ILE A 60 1.33 -9.11 3.40
C ILE A 60 1.98 -10.49 3.53
N GLN A 61 1.58 -11.46 2.71
CA GLN A 61 2.12 -12.82 2.76
C GLN A 61 3.62 -12.87 2.49
N ARG A 62 4.11 -12.11 1.51
CA ARG A 62 5.57 -12.01 1.22
C ARG A 62 6.37 -11.49 2.41
N ASN A 63 5.78 -10.63 3.24
CA ASN A 63 6.47 -9.95 4.32
C ASN A 63 6.22 -10.56 5.72
N LEU A 64 5.13 -11.30 5.93
CA LEU A 64 4.81 -11.95 7.21
C LEU A 64 5.81 -13.04 7.63
N HIS A 65 6.51 -13.64 6.67
CA HIS A 65 7.50 -14.69 6.94
C HIS A 65 8.94 -14.15 7.04
N SER A 66 9.14 -12.84 6.85
CA SER A 66 10.44 -12.21 7.01
C SER A 66 10.65 -11.85 8.48
N THR A 67 11.64 -12.46 9.15
CA THR A 67 12.00 -12.08 10.52
C THR A 67 12.37 -10.58 10.54
N PRO A 68 11.73 -9.76 11.39
CA PRO A 68 12.10 -8.35 11.49
C PRO A 68 13.54 -8.24 11.97
N THR A 69 14.43 -7.70 11.13
CA THR A 69 15.72 -7.21 11.63
C THR A 69 15.41 -5.94 12.40
N ALA A 70 15.12 -6.07 13.69
CA ALA A 70 14.99 -4.93 14.58
C ALA A 70 16.31 -4.16 14.55
N PHE A 71 16.26 -2.90 14.11
CA PHE A 71 17.38 -1.97 14.24
C PHE A 71 17.64 -1.73 15.74
N VAL A 72 18.59 -2.47 16.30
CA VAL A 72 19.20 -2.11 17.58
C VAL A 72 20.18 -0.99 17.28
N SER A 73 19.76 0.25 17.53
CA SER A 73 20.69 1.38 17.63
C SER A 73 21.64 1.11 18.80
N GLN A 74 22.86 0.64 18.51
CA GLN A 74 23.94 0.71 19.49
C GLN A 74 24.33 2.18 19.63
N SER A 75 23.85 2.80 20.70
CA SER A 75 24.41 4.05 21.19
C SER A 75 25.73 3.71 21.90
N ALA A 76 26.82 4.30 21.40
CA ALA A 76 28.13 4.32 22.05
C ALA A 76 28.18 5.35 23.17
#